data_AF-A0A1Y2FPM1-F1
#
_entry.id   AF-A0A1Y2FPM1-F1
#
_cell.length_a   1.000
_cell.length_b   1.000
_cell.length_c   1.000
_cell.angle_alpha   90.00
_cell.angle_beta   90.00
_cell.angle_gamma   90.00
#
_symmetry.space_group_name_H-M   'P 1'
#
loop_
_entity.id
_entity.type
_entity.pdbx_description
1 polymer ?
#
loop_
_entity_poly.entity_id
_entity_poly.type
_entity_poly.pdbx_seq_one_letter_code
_entity_poly.pdbx_strand_id
1 'polypeptide(L)'
;MVTPFISKLVHLLSHRDFQEVIRWTDAGDAFVFAHTSPVLLEVFARFFRHSNVHSFVRQLNIYDFQRLSTLALLEAIQTSSLPNGSASLSASDYSAFTHPRLWRDGALNRPPCDLTKIKPKATKGKGKAASSKKANGGAKRKTLGTDGEKAGGVRSRVNV
;
A
#
# COMPACT_ATOMS: atom_id res chain seq x y z
N MET A 1 -2.85 18.65 18.86
CA MET A 1 -1.78 19.14 17.97
C MET A 1 -1.55 18.10 16.89
N VAL A 2 -1.51 18.53 15.62
CA VAL A 2 -1.17 17.64 14.50
C VAL A 2 0.32 17.33 14.57
N THR A 3 0.71 16.08 14.30
CA THR A 3 2.12 15.71 14.33
C THR A 3 2.86 16.31 13.13
N PRO A 4 4.16 16.66 13.27
CA PRO A 4 4.93 17.27 12.19
C PRO A 4 5.02 16.38 10.95
N PHE A 5 5.00 15.06 11.11
CA PHE A 5 4.97 14.12 9.99
C PHE A 5 3.69 14.26 9.17
N ILE A 6 2.52 14.20 9.82
CA ILE A 6 1.22 14.29 9.14
C ILE A 6 1.04 15.65 8.47
N SER A 7 1.45 16.73 9.13
CA SER A 7 1.41 18.08 8.54
C SER A 7 2.25 18.16 7.26
N LYS A 8 3.47 17.60 7.26
CA LYS A 8 4.34 17.57 6.07
C LYS A 8 3.78 16.68 4.97
N LEU A 9 3.22 15.52 5.31
CA LEU A 9 2.60 14.61 4.35
C LEU A 9 1.44 15.28 3.61
N VAL A 10 0.51 15.89 4.34
CA VAL A 10 -0.63 16.60 3.74
C VAL A 10 -0.15 17.77 2.90
N HIS A 11 0.85 18.52 3.38
CA HIS A 11 1.44 19.61 2.61
C HIS A 11 2.01 19.11 1.28
N LEU A 12 2.80 18.02 1.29
CA LEU A 12 3.33 17.41 0.06
C LEU A 12 2.23 16.98 -0.90
N LEU A 13 1.18 16.33 -0.40
CA LEU A 13 0.08 15.83 -1.22
C LEU A 13 -0.81 16.94 -1.81
N SER A 14 -0.83 18.12 -1.20
CA SER A 14 -1.59 19.27 -1.68
C SER A 14 -0.83 20.12 -2.71
N HIS A 15 0.50 19.99 -2.80
CA HIS A 15 1.31 20.79 -3.73
C HIS A 15 1.33 20.17 -5.13
N ARG A 16 1.09 21.01 -6.15
CA ARG A 16 1.10 20.59 -7.55
C ARG A 16 2.48 20.15 -8.04
N ASP A 17 3.53 20.78 -7.52
CA ASP A 17 4.93 20.52 -7.89
C ASP A 17 5.37 19.07 -7.65
N PHE A 18 4.70 18.37 -6.72
CA PHE A 18 5.04 16.99 -6.37
C PHE A 18 4.05 15.97 -6.95
N GLN A 19 2.99 16.39 -7.65
CA GLN A 19 1.93 15.48 -8.13
C GLN A 19 2.43 14.39 -9.09
N GLU A 20 3.54 14.63 -9.77
CA GLU A 20 4.17 13.62 -10.63
C GLU A 20 4.73 12.44 -9.82
N VAL A 21 5.27 12.72 -8.63
CA VAL A 21 5.96 11.73 -7.79
C VAL A 21 5.18 11.28 -6.56
N ILE A 22 4.28 12.11 -6.04
CA ILE A 22 3.40 11.81 -4.91
C ILE A 22 2.07 12.56 -5.09
N ARG A 23 0.96 11.83 -5.18
CA ARG A 23 -0.36 12.42 -5.42
C ARG A 23 -1.48 11.66 -4.75
N TRP A 24 -2.61 12.35 -4.57
CA TRP A 24 -3.88 11.72 -4.27
C TRP A 24 -4.36 10.87 -5.45
N THR A 25 -5.05 9.77 -5.13
CA THR A 25 -5.94 9.07 -6.06
C THR A 25 -7.12 9.96 -6.44
N ASP A 26 -7.79 9.64 -7.54
CA ASP A 26 -8.95 10.41 -8.02
C ASP A 26 -10.08 10.49 -6.95
N ALA A 27 -10.32 9.36 -6.29
CA ALA A 27 -11.26 9.24 -5.16
C ALA A 27 -10.85 10.06 -3.92
N GLY A 28 -9.56 10.40 -3.78
CA GLY A 28 -9.07 11.21 -2.68
C GLY A 28 -9.06 10.52 -1.31
N ASP A 29 -9.19 9.20 -1.25
CA ASP A 29 -9.16 8.37 -0.03
C ASP A 29 -7.81 7.65 0.17
N ALA A 30 -7.02 7.57 -0.89
CA ALA A 30 -5.68 7.02 -0.89
C ALA A 30 -4.71 7.94 -1.65
N PHE A 31 -3.42 7.78 -1.40
CA PHE A 31 -2.36 8.44 -2.16
C PHE A 31 -1.38 7.43 -2.72
N VAL A 32 -0.74 7.79 -3.82
CA VAL A 32 0.26 6.99 -4.53
C VAL A 32 1.55 7.79 -4.67
N PHE A 33 2.70 7.11 -4.59
CA PHE A 33 3.99 7.71 -4.84
C PHE A 33 4.95 6.76 -5.59
N ALA A 34 5.85 7.34 -6.38
CA ALA A 34 6.86 6.64 -7.17
C ALA A 34 8.14 6.45 -6.35
N HIS A 35 8.35 5.28 -5.76
CA HIS A 35 9.47 5.06 -4.85
C HIS A 35 10.82 4.93 -5.56
N THR A 36 10.82 4.67 -6.87
CA THR A 36 12.02 4.62 -7.71
C THR A 36 12.37 5.98 -8.34
N SER A 37 11.52 7.01 -8.16
CA SER A 37 11.77 8.33 -8.75
C SER A 37 12.84 9.12 -7.99
N PRO A 38 13.88 9.64 -8.67
CA PRO A 38 14.93 10.45 -8.03
C PRO A 38 14.37 11.75 -7.44
N VAL A 39 13.37 12.34 -8.12
CA VAL A 39 12.70 13.57 -7.65
C VAL A 39 12.01 13.34 -6.31
N LEU A 40 11.43 12.15 -6.07
CA LEU A 40 10.84 11.83 -4.76
C LEU A 40 11.90 11.82 -3.64
N LEU A 41 13.07 11.26 -3.93
CA LEU A 41 14.17 11.16 -2.96
C LEU A 41 14.71 12.55 -2.59
N GLU A 42 14.80 13.47 -3.57
CA GLU A 42 15.18 14.87 -3.35
C GLU A 42 14.15 15.61 -2.48
N VAL A 43 12.86 15.41 -2.78
CA VAL A 43 11.77 15.95 -1.96
C VAL A 43 11.87 15.43 -0.53
N PHE A 44 12.10 14.13 -0.33
CA PHE A 44 12.26 13.57 1.01
C PHE A 44 13.48 14.12 1.76
N ALA A 45 14.61 14.33 1.07
CA ALA A 45 15.78 14.97 1.66
C ALA A 45 15.45 16.39 2.15
N ARG A 46 14.68 17.16 1.37
CA ARG A 46 14.26 18.53 1.72
C ARG A 46 13.26 18.58 2.88
N PHE A 47 12.30 17.64 2.93
CA PHE A 47 11.20 17.69 3.92
C PHE A 47 11.46 16.87 5.19
N PHE A 48 12.11 15.71 5.10
CA PHE A 48 12.22 14.74 6.20
C PHE A 48 13.65 14.52 6.74
N ARG A 49 14.64 15.28 6.24
CA ARG A 49 16.08 15.15 6.61
C ARG A 49 16.67 13.75 6.29
N HIS A 50 15.91 12.90 5.61
CA HIS A 50 16.29 11.57 5.17
C HIS A 50 15.74 11.38 3.76
N SER A 51 16.56 10.92 2.81
CA SER A 51 16.15 10.63 1.43
C SER A 51 15.52 9.25 1.27
N ASN A 52 15.47 8.43 2.33
CA ASN A 52 15.11 7.02 2.24
C ASN A 52 13.59 6.80 2.33
N VAL A 53 13.00 6.21 1.28
CA VAL A 53 11.61 5.78 1.22
C VAL A 53 11.23 4.83 2.38
N HIS A 54 12.14 3.95 2.81
CA HIS A 54 11.87 3.03 3.92
C HIS A 54 11.57 3.77 5.23
N SER A 55 12.24 4.90 5.48
CA SER A 55 11.98 5.75 6.65
C SER A 55 10.58 6.38 6.57
N PHE A 56 10.18 6.81 5.38
CA PHE A 56 8.85 7.34 5.13
C PHE A 56 7.77 6.27 5.33
N VAL A 57 7.94 5.08 4.73
CA VAL A 57 7.04 3.93 4.93
C VAL A 57 6.97 3.52 6.39
N ARG A 58 8.08 3.60 7.14
CA ARG A 58 8.07 3.33 8.58
C ARG A 58 7.19 4.32 9.34
N GLN A 59 7.26 5.61 9.01
CA GLN A 59 6.38 6.62 9.61
C GLN A 59 4.91 6.31 9.27
N LEU A 60 4.58 6.01 8.01
CA LEU A 60 3.24 5.58 7.61
C LEU A 60 2.75 4.37 8.44
N ASN A 61 3.59 3.35 8.61
CA ASN A 61 3.25 2.18 9.43
C ASN A 61 3.07 2.50 10.92
N ILE A 62 3.77 3.51 11.45
CA ILE A 62 3.57 3.98 12.82
C ILE A 62 2.19 4.63 12.94
N TYR A 63 1.73 5.38 11.95
CA TYR A 63 0.39 5.99 11.94
C TYR A 63 -0.71 5.05 11.41
N ASP A 64 -0.45 3.75 11.30
CA ASP A 64 -1.41 2.72 10.89
C ASP A 64 -1.99 2.92 9.48
N PHE A 65 -1.21 3.53 8.58
CA PHE A 65 -1.55 3.57 7.16
C PHE A 65 -1.52 2.16 6.57
N GLN A 66 -2.51 1.86 5.74
CA GLN A 66 -2.63 0.56 5.07
C GLN A 66 -2.11 0.67 3.64
N ARG A 67 -1.24 -0.26 3.25
CA ARG A 67 -0.79 -0.38 1.86
C ARG A 67 -1.92 -0.92 1.00
N LEU A 68 -2.16 -0.31 -0.15
CA LEU A 68 -3.13 -0.82 -1.13
C LEU A 68 -2.65 -2.14 -1.74
N SER A 69 -3.61 -2.95 -2.21
CA SER A 69 -3.33 -4.14 -2.99
C SER A 69 -2.74 -3.76 -4.35
N THR A 70 -2.03 -4.70 -4.98
CA THR A 70 -1.46 -4.50 -6.32
C THR A 70 -2.53 -4.07 -7.33
N LEU A 71 -3.73 -4.65 -7.24
CA LEU A 71 -4.84 -4.31 -8.14
C LEU A 71 -5.29 -2.84 -7.95
N ALA A 72 -5.57 -2.43 -6.72
CA ALA A 72 -5.99 -1.06 -6.43
C ALA A 72 -4.91 -0.03 -6.77
N LEU A 73 -3.62 -0.40 -6.60
CA LEU A 73 -2.50 0.42 -7.04
C LEU A 73 -2.48 0.58 -8.56
N LEU A 74 -2.66 -0.51 -9.31
CA LEU A 74 -2.70 -0.48 -10.78
C LEU A 74 -3.84 0.41 -11.28
N GLU A 75 -5.03 0.29 -10.69
CA GLU A 75 -6.16 1.16 -11.02
C GLU A 75 -5.86 2.65 -10.74
N ALA A 76 -5.23 2.93 -9.59
CA ALA A 76 -4.86 4.29 -9.21
C ALA A 76 -3.82 4.93 -10.15
N ILE A 77 -2.83 4.16 -10.62
CA ILE A 77 -1.80 4.69 -11.54
C ILE A 77 -2.30 4.74 -12.99
N GLN A 78 -3.17 3.82 -13.42
CA GLN A 78 -3.76 3.83 -14.76
C GLN A 78 -4.78 4.94 -14.95
N THR A 79 -5.61 5.23 -13.95
CA THR A 79 -6.64 6.29 -14.02
C THR A 79 -6.05 7.67 -14.30
N SER A 80 -4.80 7.93 -13.87
CA SER A 80 -4.13 9.20 -14.15
C SER A 80 -3.63 9.36 -15.59
N SER A 81 -3.57 8.29 -16.39
CA SER A 81 -3.21 8.34 -17.81
C SER A 81 -4.43 8.01 -18.65
N LEU A 82 -4.98 9.02 -19.32
CA LEU A 82 -6.08 8.93 -20.29
C LEU A 82 -5.98 7.72 -21.26
N PRO A 83 -7.12 7.27 -21.82
CA PRO A 83 -7.37 5.90 -22.30
C PRO A 83 -6.58 5.41 -23.53
N ASN A 84 -5.60 6.18 -24.02
CA ASN A 84 -4.91 5.87 -25.28
C ASN A 84 -3.38 5.74 -25.15
N GLY A 85 -2.86 5.75 -23.92
CA GLY A 85 -1.42 5.63 -23.66
C GLY A 85 -1.11 4.36 -22.89
N SER A 86 -0.70 3.31 -23.60
CA SER A 86 -0.11 2.07 -23.06
C SER A 86 1.30 2.33 -22.49
N ALA A 87 1.48 3.36 -21.65
CA ALA A 87 2.65 3.43 -20.80
C ALA A 87 2.47 2.31 -19.76
N SER A 88 3.26 1.25 -19.88
CA SER A 88 3.26 0.13 -18.93
C SER A 88 3.83 0.62 -17.58
N LEU A 89 3.03 1.38 -16.83
CA LEU A 89 3.35 1.72 -15.46
C LEU A 89 3.36 0.42 -14.65
N SER A 90 4.52 0.10 -14.09
CA SER A 90 4.68 -1.11 -13.30
C SER A 90 4.24 -0.86 -11.86
N ALA A 91 3.45 -1.78 -11.29
CA ALA A 91 3.16 -1.78 -9.86
C ALA A 91 4.44 -1.89 -9.00
N SER A 92 5.55 -2.33 -9.59
CA SER A 92 6.85 -2.43 -8.91
C SER A 92 7.55 -1.08 -8.71
N ASP A 93 7.14 -0.01 -9.40
CA ASP A 93 7.75 1.33 -9.26
C ASP A 93 6.96 2.27 -8.35
N TYR A 94 5.72 1.89 -8.05
CA TYR A 94 4.78 2.71 -7.28
C TYR A 94 4.38 2.02 -5.98
N SER A 95 3.94 2.84 -5.02
CA SER A 95 3.34 2.36 -3.80
C SER A 95 2.20 3.29 -3.40
N ALA A 96 1.10 2.71 -2.96
CA ALA A 96 -0.07 3.46 -2.53
C ALA A 96 -0.49 3.07 -1.12
N PHE A 97 -0.94 4.07 -0.36
CA PHE A 97 -1.38 3.92 1.01
C PHE A 97 -2.69 4.66 1.22
N THR A 98 -3.53 4.11 2.09
CA THR A 98 -4.81 4.71 2.51
C THR A 98 -4.89 4.77 4.03
N HIS A 99 -5.70 5.68 4.53
CA HIS A 99 -6.02 5.77 5.94
C HIS A 99 -7.46 6.24 6.13
N PRO A 100 -8.28 5.58 6.99
CA PRO A 100 -9.71 5.92 7.16
C PRO A 100 -9.98 7.36 7.62
N ARG A 101 -8.99 8.01 8.25
CA ARG A 101 -9.08 9.40 8.74
C ARG A 101 -8.34 10.42 7.87
N LEU A 102 -7.77 10.01 6.74
CA LEU A 102 -7.05 10.89 5.84
C LEU A 102 -7.73 10.86 4.47
N TRP A 103 -8.20 12.02 4.00
CA TRP A 103 -8.81 12.20 2.68
C TRP A 103 -8.44 13.55 2.08
N ARG A 104 -8.66 13.74 0.78
CA ARG A 104 -8.44 15.02 0.11
C ARG A 104 -9.53 16.00 0.51
N ASP A 105 -9.14 17.21 0.92
CA ASP A 105 -10.07 18.29 1.22
C ASP A 105 -10.89 18.65 -0.04
N GLY A 106 -12.19 18.87 0.11
CA GLY A 106 -13.12 19.12 -1.00
C GLY A 106 -13.61 17.88 -1.78
N ALA A 107 -13.22 16.66 -1.40
CA ALA A 107 -13.83 15.45 -1.96
C ALA A 107 -15.23 15.21 -1.35
N LEU A 108 -16.28 15.43 -2.14
CA LEU A 108 -17.66 15.01 -1.86
C LEU A 108 -18.23 15.46 -0.49
N ASN A 109 -18.31 16.77 -0.25
CA ASN A 109 -19.07 17.35 0.88
C ASN A 109 -18.67 16.79 2.26
N ARG A 110 -17.46 16.25 2.39
CA ARG A 110 -16.91 15.69 3.62
C ARG A 110 -16.22 16.79 4.42
N PRO A 111 -16.37 16.85 5.75
CA PRO A 111 -15.62 17.81 6.57
C PRO A 111 -14.11 17.68 6.35
N PRO A 112 -13.32 18.75 6.57
CA PRO A 112 -11.87 18.69 6.49
C PRO A 112 -11.33 17.60 7.43
N CYS A 113 -10.24 16.96 7.01
CA CYS A 113 -9.64 15.87 7.78
C CYS A 113 -9.33 16.32 9.20
N ASP A 114 -9.82 15.58 10.19
CA ASP A 114 -9.39 15.78 11.57
C ASP A 114 -8.04 15.10 11.80
N LEU A 115 -6.99 15.76 11.31
CA LEU A 115 -5.58 15.32 11.37
C LEU A 115 -5.10 15.10 12.82
N THR A 116 -5.80 15.66 13.81
CA THR A 116 -5.46 15.48 15.23
C THR A 116 -5.79 14.09 15.76
N LYS A 117 -6.67 13.35 15.05
CA LYS A 117 -7.06 11.97 15.40
C LYS A 117 -6.12 10.91 14.85
N ILE A 118 -5.23 11.27 13.93
CA ILE A 118 -4.20 10.36 13.38
C ILE A 118 -3.07 10.28 14.39
N LYS A 119 -3.18 9.32 15.32
CA LYS A 119 -2.19 9.09 16.37
C LYS A 119 -1.23 7.98 15.97
N PRO A 120 0.06 8.09 16.34
CA PRO A 120 0.98 6.99 16.19
C PRO A 120 0.46 5.80 17.01
N LYS A 121 0.58 4.60 16.45
CA LYS A 121 0.27 3.36 17.12
C LYS A 121 1.11 3.30 18.38
N ALA A 122 0.44 3.41 19.52
CA ALA A 122 1.07 3.13 20.81
C ALA A 122 1.71 1.75 20.69
N THR A 123 2.99 1.64 21.05
CA THR A 123 3.70 0.37 21.23
C THR A 123 3.02 -0.41 22.35
N LYS A 124 1.83 -0.95 22.09
CA LYS A 124 1.19 -1.94 22.96
C LYS A 124 2.06 -3.19 22.89
N GLY A 125 2.60 -3.58 24.04
CA GLY A 125 3.16 -4.90 24.24
C GLY A 125 2.22 -5.98 23.71
N LYS A 126 2.81 -7.08 23.23
CA LYS A 126 2.15 -8.26 22.65
C LYS A 126 0.78 -8.53 23.27
N GLY A 127 -0.28 -8.32 22.50
CA GLY A 127 -1.66 -8.71 22.83
C GLY A 127 -2.43 -8.96 21.53
N LYS A 128 -2.94 -10.20 21.38
CA LYS A 128 -3.59 -10.76 20.18
C LYS A 128 -4.90 -10.05 19.79
N ALA A 129 -5.15 -9.96 18.47
CA ALA A 129 -6.43 -10.18 17.74
C ALA A 129 -6.29 -9.61 16.31
N ALA A 130 -6.30 -10.41 15.23
CA ALA A 130 -7.48 -10.82 14.43
C ALA A 130 -8.26 -9.60 13.88
N SER A 131 -8.67 -9.46 12.62
CA SER A 131 -8.73 -10.30 11.41
C SER A 131 -9.13 -9.34 10.27
N SER A 132 -8.74 -9.60 9.01
CA SER A 132 -9.50 -9.20 7.81
C SER A 132 -8.91 -9.87 6.58
N LYS A 133 -9.21 -11.16 6.40
CA LYS A 133 -8.98 -11.88 5.14
C LYS A 133 -10.34 -12.35 4.64
N LYS A 134 -10.92 -11.60 3.71
CA LYS A 134 -12.14 -11.94 2.98
C LYS A 134 -11.71 -12.74 1.75
N ALA A 135 -11.93 -14.06 1.75
CA ALA A 135 -11.76 -14.91 0.57
C ALA A 135 -13.14 -15.40 0.15
N ASN A 136 -13.53 -14.98 -1.06
CA ASN A 136 -14.77 -15.31 -1.74
C ASN A 136 -14.68 -16.73 -2.34
N GLY A 137 -15.82 -17.43 -2.40
CA GLY A 137 -15.93 -18.83 -2.79
C GLY A 137 -15.75 -19.13 -4.28
N GLY A 138 -15.62 -20.42 -4.57
CA GLY A 138 -15.62 -20.98 -5.92
C GLY A 138 -15.71 -22.51 -5.87
N ALA A 139 -16.90 -23.04 -6.13
CA ALA A 139 -17.20 -24.46 -6.21
C ALA A 139 -16.70 -25.09 -7.53
N LYS A 140 -16.22 -26.35 -7.51
CA LYS A 140 -16.71 -27.45 -8.39
C LYS A 140 -15.92 -28.76 -8.26
N ARG A 141 -16.71 -29.84 -8.07
CA ARG A 141 -16.68 -31.16 -8.75
C ARG A 141 -15.95 -32.36 -8.12
N LYS A 142 -16.82 -33.30 -7.70
CA LYS A 142 -16.78 -34.78 -7.73
C LYS A 142 -15.81 -35.42 -8.76
N THR A 143 -15.09 -36.45 -8.30
CA THR A 143 -15.07 -37.86 -8.79
C THR A 143 -14.42 -38.72 -7.68
N LEU A 144 -15.19 -39.53 -6.94
CA LEU A 144 -15.36 -40.99 -7.09
C LEU A 144 -14.04 -41.77 -7.16
N GLY A 145 -13.77 -42.57 -6.13
CA GLY A 145 -12.54 -43.34 -5.98
C GLY A 145 -12.57 -44.71 -6.65
N THR A 146 -11.42 -45.37 -6.58
CA THR A 146 -11.23 -46.83 -6.64
C THR A 146 -9.88 -47.18 -5.98
N ASP A 147 -9.88 -48.37 -5.43
CA ASP A 147 -8.94 -49.06 -4.55
C ASP A 147 -7.57 -49.46 -5.17
N GLY A 148 -6.67 -49.94 -4.31
CA GLY A 148 -5.51 -50.78 -4.65
C GLY A 148 -4.19 -50.22 -4.13
N GLU A 149 -3.55 -50.78 -3.10
CA GLU A 149 -2.74 -52.02 -3.11
C GLU A 149 -1.23 -51.67 -2.94
N LYS A 150 -0.75 -51.87 -1.71
CA LYS A 150 0.50 -52.50 -1.25
C LYS A 150 1.85 -52.35 -1.99
N ALA A 151 2.89 -52.37 -1.14
CA ALA A 151 4.32 -52.69 -1.36
C ALA A 151 5.18 -51.59 -2.02
N GLY A 152 6.44 -51.32 -1.65
CA GLY A 152 7.40 -51.99 -0.78
C GLY A 152 8.81 -51.73 -1.34
N GLY A 153 9.78 -51.33 -0.51
CA GLY A 153 11.21 -51.24 -0.85
C GLY A 153 11.57 -50.13 -1.86
N VAL A 154 12.76 -49.55 -1.95
CA VAL A 154 14.09 -49.85 -1.42
C VAL A 154 14.82 -48.52 -1.28
N ARG A 155 15.49 -48.31 -0.15
CA ARG A 155 16.52 -47.28 0.00
C ARG A 155 17.78 -47.78 -0.71
N SER A 156 18.33 -47.02 -1.64
CA SER A 156 19.73 -47.21 -2.01
C SER A 156 20.43 -45.89 -2.27
N ARG A 157 21.67 -45.86 -1.80
CA ARG A 157 22.55 -44.72 -1.59
C ARG A 157 23.18 -44.25 -2.89
N VAL A 158 23.31 -42.94 -3.02
CA VAL A 158 24.26 -42.28 -3.93
C VAL A 158 25.66 -42.45 -3.33
N ASN A 159 26.60 -42.97 -4.13
CA ASN A 159 28.01 -42.68 -3.98
C ASN A 159 28.72 -42.85 -5.33
N VAL A 160 29.02 -41.74 -5.99
CA VAL A 160 30.19 -41.59 -6.86
C VAL A 160 30.64 -40.14 -6.78
#